data_AF-A0A7C7VLD9-F1
#
_entry.id   AF-A0A7C7VLD9-F1
#
_cell.length_a   1.000
_cell.length_b   1.000
_cell.length_c   1.000
_cell.angle_alpha   90.00
_cell.angle_beta   90.00
_cell.angle_gamma   90.00
#
_symmetry.space_group_name_H-M   'P 1'
#
loop_
_entity.id
_entity.type
_entity.pdbx_description
1 polymer ?
#
loop_
_entity_poly.entity_id
_entity_poly.type
_entity_poly.pdbx_seq_one_letter_code
_entity_poly.pdbx_strand_id
1 'polypeptide(L)'
;MTNKGNMILRLSLVAALVLAILPVSPFQNLIGREPTPFENISNLSQESLECISCHSEVTPGIVEDWANSKHAKVIVNDVWIACYECHKAAPNRPDAVNHYAGRIVSVVTPKDCSTCHQKEFEEFMKSKHAFAVINGPLKPWYQHVKKLGLDPYSQEAIKEVDPYEFISKLVTPLFPESGC
;
A
#
# COMPACT_ATOMS: atom_id res chain seq x y z
N MET A 1 -74.71 -59.38 -5.30
CA MET A 1 -74.61 -58.86 -6.68
C MET A 1 -74.80 -57.36 -6.63
N THR A 2 -73.73 -56.57 -6.83
CA THR A 2 -73.72 -55.25 -7.48
C THR A 2 -72.28 -54.75 -7.50
N ASN A 3 -71.82 -54.48 -8.72
CA ASN A 3 -70.45 -54.28 -9.14
C ASN A 3 -69.94 -52.89 -8.73
N LYS A 4 -68.86 -52.82 -7.94
CA LYS A 4 -68.11 -51.58 -7.65
C LYS A 4 -67.09 -51.39 -8.77
N GLY A 5 -67.41 -50.53 -9.74
CA GLY A 5 -66.51 -50.23 -10.85
C GLY A 5 -66.61 -48.77 -11.29
N ASN A 6 -65.44 -48.14 -11.42
CA ASN A 6 -65.17 -46.88 -12.12
C ASN A 6 -65.63 -45.56 -11.48
N MET A 7 -64.85 -45.04 -10.55
CA MET A 7 -64.69 -43.58 -10.43
C MET A 7 -63.33 -43.14 -9.87
N ILE A 8 -62.24 -43.82 -10.20
CA ILE A 8 -60.89 -43.35 -9.85
C ILE A 8 -59.92 -43.72 -10.97
N LEU A 9 -60.00 -43.04 -12.12
CA LEU A 9 -58.92 -43.04 -13.11
C LEU A 9 -59.17 -41.91 -14.12
N ARG A 10 -58.62 -40.70 -13.88
CA ARG A 10 -58.35 -39.65 -14.90
C ARG A 10 -57.83 -38.30 -14.33
N LEU A 11 -57.07 -38.29 -13.23
CA LEU A 11 -56.53 -37.03 -12.67
C LEU A 11 -55.04 -37.04 -12.35
N SER A 12 -54.26 -37.98 -12.90
CA SER A 12 -52.85 -38.16 -12.52
C SER A 12 -51.82 -37.96 -13.63
N LEU A 13 -52.19 -37.41 -14.80
CA LEU A 13 -51.24 -37.35 -15.93
C LEU A 13 -50.97 -35.96 -16.53
N VAL A 14 -51.55 -34.88 -16.01
CA VAL A 14 -51.24 -33.51 -16.49
C VAL A 14 -50.36 -32.72 -15.52
N ALA A 15 -50.27 -33.12 -14.24
CA ALA A 15 -49.46 -32.39 -13.24
C ALA A 15 -47.94 -32.66 -13.30
N ALA A 16 -47.49 -33.70 -14.04
CA ALA A 16 -46.08 -34.07 -14.09
C ALA A 16 -45.28 -33.44 -15.25
N LEU A 17 -45.91 -32.70 -16.17
CA LEU A 17 -45.24 -32.16 -17.36
C LEU A 17 -45.03 -30.64 -17.34
N VAL A 18 -45.48 -29.94 -16.30
CA VAL A 18 -45.29 -28.47 -16.17
C VAL A 18 -44.14 -28.11 -15.21
N LEU A 19 -43.57 -29.08 -14.50
CA LEU A 19 -42.46 -28.85 -13.54
C LEU A 19 -41.05 -28.98 -14.14
N ALA A 20 -40.90 -29.07 -15.46
CA ALA A 20 -39.61 -29.32 -16.12
C ALA A 20 -39.13 -28.18 -17.04
N ILE A 21 -39.66 -26.95 -16.89
CA ILE A 21 -39.15 -25.79 -17.63
C ILE A 21 -39.19 -24.55 -16.71
N LEU A 22 -38.40 -24.56 -15.64
CA LEU A 22 -37.89 -23.29 -15.13
C LEU A 22 -36.69 -22.96 -16.01
N PRO A 23 -36.67 -21.83 -16.74
CA PRO A 23 -35.46 -21.39 -17.40
C PRO A 23 -34.44 -21.14 -16.30
N VAL A 24 -33.43 -22.01 -16.24
CA VAL A 24 -32.21 -21.74 -15.47
C VAL A 24 -31.68 -20.43 -16.04
N SER A 25 -31.94 -19.34 -15.31
CA SER A 25 -31.54 -18.02 -15.75
C SER A 25 -30.02 -18.04 -15.90
N PRO A 26 -29.46 -17.71 -17.08
CA PRO A 26 -28.01 -17.70 -17.28
C PRO A 26 -27.32 -16.57 -16.48
N PHE A 27 -28.10 -15.80 -15.71
CA PHE A 27 -27.65 -14.63 -14.96
C PHE A 27 -26.84 -14.95 -13.69
N GLN A 28 -26.77 -16.21 -13.25
CA GLN A 28 -25.98 -16.57 -12.06
C GLN A 28 -24.47 -16.67 -12.32
N ASN A 29 -24.02 -16.56 -13.58
CA ASN A 29 -22.59 -16.64 -13.94
C ASN A 29 -21.95 -15.28 -14.30
N LEU A 30 -22.63 -14.15 -14.06
CA LEU A 30 -22.05 -12.81 -14.24
C LEU A 30 -21.72 -12.09 -12.94
N ILE A 31 -22.04 -12.69 -11.79
CA ILE A 31 -21.56 -12.20 -10.50
C ILE A 31 -20.36 -13.06 -10.15
N GLY A 32 -19.18 -12.69 -10.67
CA GLY A 32 -17.95 -13.08 -10.02
C GLY A 32 -18.10 -12.70 -8.55
N ARG A 33 -18.02 -13.67 -7.63
CA ARG A 33 -18.00 -13.39 -6.21
C ARG A 33 -16.81 -12.48 -5.97
N GLU A 34 -17.08 -11.22 -5.61
CA GLU A 34 -16.05 -10.34 -5.07
C GLU A 34 -15.45 -11.08 -3.86
N PRO A 35 -14.14 -11.39 -3.85
CA PRO A 35 -13.53 -12.06 -2.72
C PRO A 35 -13.80 -11.23 -1.46
N THR A 36 -14.25 -11.89 -0.40
CA THR A 36 -14.48 -11.17 0.86
C THR A 36 -13.14 -10.62 1.36
N PRO A 37 -13.10 -9.42 1.99
CA PRO A 37 -11.84 -8.78 2.41
C PRO A 37 -10.96 -9.61 3.36
N PHE A 38 -11.47 -10.73 3.88
CA PHE A 38 -10.86 -11.51 4.95
C PHE A 38 -10.62 -12.98 4.57
N GLU A 39 -10.78 -13.36 3.30
CA GLU A 39 -10.58 -14.77 2.88
C GLU A 39 -9.10 -15.20 2.91
N ASN A 40 -8.15 -14.31 3.25
CA ASN A 40 -6.72 -14.64 3.24
C ASN A 40 -5.86 -13.91 4.29
N ILE A 41 -6.33 -13.88 5.56
CA ILE A 41 -5.54 -13.37 6.71
C ILE A 41 -4.19 -14.10 6.85
N SER A 42 -4.07 -15.33 6.35
CA SER A 42 -2.84 -16.14 6.42
C SER A 42 -1.62 -15.52 5.73
N ASN A 43 -1.82 -14.63 4.76
CA ASN A 43 -0.72 -13.97 4.07
C ASN A 43 -0.40 -12.57 4.63
N LEU A 44 -1.13 -12.11 5.66
CA LEU A 44 -0.77 -10.91 6.39
C LEU A 44 0.31 -11.26 7.43
N SER A 45 1.36 -10.45 7.52
CA SER A 45 2.40 -10.67 8.53
C SER A 45 1.85 -10.45 9.94
N GLN A 46 2.44 -11.13 10.91
CA GLN A 46 2.09 -10.98 12.32
C GLN A 46 2.35 -9.54 12.79
N GLU A 47 3.44 -8.93 12.32
CA GLU A 47 3.78 -7.55 12.62
C GLU A 47 2.74 -6.58 12.05
N SER A 48 2.30 -6.77 10.79
CA SER A 48 1.25 -5.93 10.21
C SER A 48 -0.11 -6.11 10.91
N LEU A 49 -0.43 -7.31 11.41
CA LEU A 49 -1.62 -7.53 12.25
C LEU A 49 -1.56 -6.70 13.54
N GLU A 50 -0.41 -6.66 14.21
CA GLU A 50 -0.20 -5.86 15.42
C GLU A 50 -0.30 -4.36 15.13
N CYS A 51 0.28 -3.91 14.00
CA CYS A 51 0.15 -2.53 13.54
C CYS A 51 -1.32 -2.16 13.34
N ILE A 52 -2.07 -2.94 12.56
CA ILE A 52 -3.47 -2.65 12.22
C ILE A 52 -4.35 -2.68 13.48
N SER A 53 -4.13 -3.64 14.39
CA SER A 53 -4.91 -3.74 15.62
C SER A 53 -4.86 -2.46 16.46
N CYS A 54 -3.67 -1.87 16.63
CA CYS A 54 -3.51 -0.64 17.40
C CYS A 54 -3.90 0.60 16.58
N HIS A 55 -3.45 0.69 15.32
CA HIS A 55 -3.69 1.85 14.47
C HIS A 55 -5.13 2.02 14.02
N SER A 56 -5.94 0.96 14.06
CA SER A 56 -7.39 1.07 13.85
C SER A 56 -8.07 1.91 14.95
N GLU A 57 -7.48 1.97 16.14
CA GLU A 57 -7.99 2.75 17.26
C GLU A 57 -7.38 4.15 17.30
N VAL A 58 -6.06 4.25 17.13
CA VAL A 58 -5.33 5.54 17.32
C VAL A 58 -5.27 6.40 16.06
N THR A 59 -5.30 5.80 14.88
CA THR A 59 -5.23 6.51 13.58
C THR A 59 -6.13 5.84 12.53
N PRO A 60 -7.45 5.77 12.76
CA PRO A 60 -8.38 5.00 11.93
C PRO A 60 -8.34 5.41 10.45
N GLY A 61 -8.15 6.70 10.16
CA GLY A 61 -8.06 7.20 8.78
C GLY A 61 -6.88 6.62 8.00
N ILE A 62 -5.73 6.37 8.65
CA ILE A 62 -4.57 5.76 7.97
C ILE A 62 -4.86 4.31 7.61
N VAL A 63 -5.52 3.57 8.51
CA VAL A 63 -5.92 2.18 8.26
C VAL A 63 -6.97 2.12 7.15
N GLU A 64 -7.94 3.03 7.14
CA GLU A 64 -8.95 3.12 6.09
C GLU A 64 -8.33 3.46 4.72
N ASP A 65 -7.41 4.42 4.65
CA ASP A 65 -6.70 4.78 3.42
C ASP A 65 -5.91 3.58 2.87
N TRP A 66 -5.20 2.85 3.75
CA TRP A 66 -4.52 1.62 3.36
C TRP A 66 -5.50 0.57 2.85
N ALA A 67 -6.57 0.28 3.60
CA ALA A 67 -7.55 -0.76 3.26
C ALA A 67 -8.24 -0.50 1.91
N ASN A 68 -8.44 0.78 1.57
CA ASN A 68 -9.01 1.20 0.29
C ASN A 68 -8.00 1.22 -0.87
N SER A 69 -6.70 1.17 -0.58
CA SER A 69 -5.64 1.18 -1.58
C SER A 69 -5.54 -0.13 -2.37
N LYS A 70 -4.76 -0.11 -3.46
CA LYS A 70 -4.38 -1.33 -4.18
C LYS A 70 -3.41 -2.19 -3.37
N HIS A 71 -2.57 -1.59 -2.52
CA HIS A 71 -1.57 -2.31 -1.73
C HIS A 71 -2.21 -3.31 -0.77
N ALA A 72 -3.34 -2.93 -0.14
CA ALA A 72 -4.12 -3.85 0.70
C ALA A 72 -4.80 -5.01 -0.06
N LYS A 73 -4.59 -5.13 -1.37
CA LYS A 73 -5.24 -6.16 -2.22
C LYS A 73 -4.23 -6.97 -3.02
N VAL A 74 -2.92 -6.76 -2.81
CA VAL A 74 -1.85 -7.45 -3.53
C VAL A 74 -0.93 -8.21 -2.59
N ILE A 75 -0.52 -9.37 -3.07
CA ILE A 75 0.45 -10.25 -2.43
C ILE A 75 1.73 -10.21 -3.24
N VAL A 76 2.86 -10.01 -2.57
CA VAL A 76 4.19 -10.07 -3.17
C VAL A 76 5.04 -11.01 -2.33
N ASN A 77 5.65 -12.02 -2.96
CA ASN A 77 6.44 -13.04 -2.27
C ASN A 77 5.68 -13.69 -1.10
N ASP A 78 4.44 -14.09 -1.35
CA ASP A 78 3.54 -14.75 -0.39
C ASP A 78 3.13 -13.92 0.84
N VAL A 79 3.43 -12.61 0.86
CA VAL A 79 3.04 -11.67 1.93
C VAL A 79 2.21 -10.51 1.36
N TRP A 80 1.17 -10.09 2.08
CA TRP A 80 0.37 -8.91 1.75
C TRP A 80 1.17 -7.63 1.96
N ILE A 81 1.00 -6.65 1.06
CA ILE A 81 1.61 -5.34 1.26
C ILE A 81 0.80 -4.54 2.29
N ALA A 82 1.26 -4.57 3.54
CA ALA A 82 0.64 -3.87 4.66
C ALA A 82 1.64 -2.95 5.37
N CYS A 83 1.36 -2.62 6.62
CA CYS A 83 2.09 -1.61 7.39
C CYS A 83 3.58 -1.97 7.52
N TYR A 84 3.88 -3.16 8.01
CA TYR A 84 5.24 -3.55 8.34
C TYR A 84 6.11 -3.78 7.09
N GLU A 85 5.52 -4.26 6.00
CA GLU A 85 6.26 -4.54 4.76
C GLU A 85 6.89 -3.28 4.14
N CYS A 86 6.27 -2.11 4.33
CA CYS A 86 6.83 -0.83 3.91
C CYS A 86 7.65 -0.16 5.01
N HIS A 87 7.23 -0.25 6.27
CA HIS A 87 7.82 0.52 7.37
C HIS A 87 8.98 -0.18 8.08
N LYS A 88 9.20 -1.49 7.86
CA LYS A 88 10.32 -2.23 8.46
C LYS A 88 11.65 -1.58 8.12
N ALA A 89 12.44 -1.30 9.16
CA ALA A 89 13.73 -0.67 9.00
C ALA A 89 14.87 -1.69 8.89
N ALA A 90 15.84 -1.39 8.01
CA ALA A 90 17.14 -2.07 8.04
C ALA A 90 17.90 -1.75 9.35
N PRO A 91 18.76 -2.66 9.85
CA PRO A 91 19.44 -2.47 11.14
C PRO A 91 20.21 -1.15 11.26
N ASN A 92 20.88 -0.72 10.19
CA ASN A 92 21.75 0.46 10.18
C ASN A 92 21.07 1.72 9.61
N ARG A 93 19.75 1.72 9.49
CA ARG A 93 19.02 2.88 8.99
C ARG A 93 18.97 3.97 10.09
N PRO A 94 19.49 5.19 9.84
CA PRO A 94 19.68 6.20 10.89
C PRO A 94 18.39 6.83 11.40
N ASP A 95 17.35 6.87 10.57
CA ASP A 95 16.01 7.38 10.87
C ASP A 95 15.08 6.35 11.52
N ALA A 96 15.59 5.15 11.81
CA ALA A 96 14.78 4.08 12.36
C ALA A 96 14.63 4.14 13.88
N VAL A 97 13.40 3.89 14.33
CA VAL A 97 12.97 3.94 15.72
C VAL A 97 12.40 2.59 16.15
N ASN A 98 12.47 2.29 17.44
CA ASN A 98 11.79 1.12 17.99
C ASN A 98 10.32 1.49 18.25
N HIS A 99 9.40 0.68 17.76
CA HIS A 99 7.97 0.88 17.89
C HIS A 99 7.25 -0.47 17.96
N TYR A 100 6.94 -0.92 19.18
CA TYR A 100 6.18 -2.12 19.54
C TYR A 100 6.55 -3.39 18.74
N ALA A 101 5.95 -3.59 17.56
CA ALA A 101 6.16 -4.73 16.66
C ALA A 101 7.59 -4.82 16.07
N GLY A 102 8.42 -3.78 16.23
CA GLY A 102 9.84 -3.88 15.87
C GLY A 102 10.53 -2.55 15.63
N ARG A 103 11.56 -2.58 14.80
CA ARG A 103 12.30 -1.39 14.36
C ARG A 103 11.73 -0.92 13.03
N ILE A 104 11.18 0.29 13.02
CA ILE A 104 10.45 0.86 11.88
C ILE A 104 10.99 2.23 11.49
N VAL A 105 10.59 2.71 10.31
CA VAL A 105 10.67 4.12 9.92
C VAL A 105 9.29 4.71 9.78
N SER A 106 9.11 5.98 10.15
CA SER A 106 7.87 6.71 9.86
C SER A 106 7.83 7.21 8.41
N VAL A 107 8.99 7.45 7.79
CA VAL A 107 9.10 7.96 6.42
C VAL A 107 9.65 6.87 5.50
N VAL A 108 8.75 6.30 4.69
CA VAL A 108 9.10 5.37 3.61
C VAL A 108 9.66 6.17 2.44
N THR A 109 10.82 5.77 1.93
CA THR A 109 11.55 6.47 0.86
C THR A 109 11.33 5.79 -0.49
N PRO A 110 11.63 6.46 -1.63
CA PRO A 110 11.61 5.81 -2.94
C PRO A 110 12.46 4.53 -3.01
N LYS A 111 13.53 4.45 -2.21
CA LYS A 111 14.39 3.27 -2.14
C LYS A 111 13.67 2.06 -1.53
N ASP A 112 12.79 2.27 -0.56
CA ASP A 112 11.98 1.21 0.02
C ASP A 112 10.98 0.66 -1.01
N CYS A 113 10.35 1.55 -1.77
CA CYS A 113 9.46 1.20 -2.87
C CYS A 113 10.16 0.36 -3.95
N SER A 114 11.47 0.57 -4.16
CA SER A 114 12.26 -0.13 -5.19
C SER A 114 12.39 -1.62 -4.94
N THR A 115 12.09 -2.10 -3.73
CA THR A 115 12.02 -3.54 -3.42
C THR A 115 11.02 -4.26 -4.33
N CYS A 116 9.89 -3.63 -4.65
CA CYS A 116 8.86 -4.19 -5.52
C CYS A 116 8.72 -3.42 -6.86
N HIS A 117 9.01 -2.12 -6.86
CA HIS A 117 8.82 -1.20 -8.00
C HIS A 117 10.15 -0.67 -8.52
N GLN A 118 11.06 -1.57 -8.89
CA GLN A 118 12.42 -1.21 -9.31
C GLN A 118 12.41 -0.32 -10.57
N LYS A 119 11.51 -0.58 -11.52
CA LYS A 119 11.39 0.19 -12.75
C LYS A 119 10.97 1.64 -12.47
N GLU A 120 9.89 1.83 -11.74
CA GLU A 120 9.36 3.17 -11.42
C GLU A 120 10.36 3.95 -10.56
N PHE A 121 11.08 3.27 -9.65
CA PHE A 121 12.17 3.86 -8.90
C PHE A 121 13.27 4.40 -9.82
N GLU A 122 13.74 3.62 -10.78
CA GLU A 122 14.79 4.07 -11.71
C GLU A 122 14.33 5.23 -12.60
N GLU A 123 13.07 5.21 -13.05
CA GLU A 123 12.48 6.30 -13.82
C GLU A 123 12.38 7.57 -12.97
N PHE A 124 11.89 7.47 -11.73
CA PHE A 124 11.79 8.59 -10.81
C PHE A 124 13.16 9.18 -10.47
N MET A 125 14.14 8.34 -10.14
CA MET A 125 15.50 8.77 -9.78
C MET A 125 16.26 9.41 -10.94
N LYS A 126 15.83 9.21 -12.20
CA LYS A 126 16.37 9.91 -13.38
C LYS A 126 15.65 11.23 -13.67
N SER A 127 14.55 11.52 -12.98
CA SER A 127 13.74 12.72 -13.21
C SER A 127 14.26 13.94 -12.45
N LYS A 128 13.86 15.14 -12.88
CA LYS A 128 14.13 16.38 -12.14
C LYS A 128 13.42 16.44 -10.78
N HIS A 129 12.33 15.68 -10.60
CA HIS A 129 11.57 15.66 -9.35
C HIS A 129 12.40 15.06 -8.21
N ALA A 130 13.16 13.98 -8.46
CA ALA A 130 14.05 13.39 -7.47
C ALA A 130 15.14 14.36 -6.98
N PHE A 131 15.48 15.36 -7.79
CA PHE A 131 16.49 16.37 -7.48
C PHE A 131 15.91 17.77 -7.27
N ALA A 132 14.60 17.90 -7.02
CA ALA A 132 13.96 19.22 -6.92
C ALA A 132 14.58 20.09 -5.82
N VAL A 133 14.85 19.50 -4.66
CA VAL A 133 15.49 20.20 -3.52
C VAL A 133 16.90 20.68 -3.87
N ILE A 134 17.68 19.85 -4.56
CA ILE A 134 19.06 20.17 -4.99
C ILE A 134 19.09 21.20 -6.14
N ASN A 135 18.16 21.09 -7.08
CA ASN A 135 18.08 21.99 -8.23
C ASN A 135 17.36 23.32 -7.92
N GLY A 136 16.62 23.37 -6.82
CA GLY A 136 15.96 24.58 -6.31
C GLY A 136 16.72 25.15 -5.11
N PRO A 137 16.16 25.03 -3.89
CA PRO A 137 16.66 25.76 -2.73
C PRO A 137 18.11 25.44 -2.36
N LEU A 138 18.57 24.19 -2.52
CA LEU A 138 19.95 23.81 -2.18
C LEU A 138 20.93 23.98 -3.34
N LYS A 139 20.54 24.62 -4.45
CA LYS A 139 21.45 24.80 -5.60
C LYS A 139 22.72 25.60 -5.25
N PRO A 140 22.66 26.69 -4.48
CA PRO A 140 23.85 27.43 -4.06
C PRO A 140 24.79 26.56 -3.20
N TRP A 141 24.22 25.78 -2.27
CA TRP A 141 24.98 24.85 -1.42
C TRP A 141 25.68 23.78 -2.26
N TYR A 142 24.96 23.14 -3.18
CA TYR A 142 25.52 22.13 -4.08
C TYR A 142 26.73 22.67 -4.86
N GLN A 143 26.62 23.89 -5.40
CA GLN A 143 27.71 24.54 -6.13
C GLN A 143 28.90 24.87 -5.23
N HIS A 144 28.65 25.26 -3.97
CA HIS A 144 29.69 25.53 -2.99
C HIS A 144 30.47 24.27 -2.64
N VAL A 145 29.79 23.19 -2.26
CA VAL A 145 30.41 21.89 -1.92
C VAL A 145 31.22 21.33 -3.08
N LYS A 146 30.72 21.43 -4.32
CA LYS A 146 31.47 21.02 -5.51
C LYS A 146 32.78 21.81 -5.70
N LYS A 147 32.83 23.10 -5.33
CA LYS A 147 34.06 23.92 -5.39
C LYS A 147 35.08 23.52 -4.33
N LEU A 148 34.62 22.93 -3.22
CA LEU A 148 35.49 22.35 -2.19
C LEU A 148 36.05 20.97 -2.59
N GLY A 149 35.64 20.42 -3.74
CA GLY A 149 36.07 19.09 -4.18
C GLY A 149 35.37 17.93 -3.45
N LEU A 150 34.32 18.21 -2.68
CA LEU A 150 33.53 17.21 -1.96
C LEU A 150 32.40 16.65 -2.83
N ASP A 151 31.93 15.45 -2.50
CA ASP A 151 30.73 14.86 -3.10
C ASP A 151 29.47 15.38 -2.37
N PRO A 152 28.63 16.22 -3.00
CA PRO A 152 27.45 16.80 -2.36
C PRO A 152 26.34 15.80 -2.01
N TYR A 153 26.49 14.53 -2.37
CA TYR A 153 25.57 13.46 -1.97
C TYR A 153 26.10 12.63 -0.78
N SER A 154 27.32 12.90 -0.33
CA SER A 154 27.96 12.15 0.75
C SER A 154 27.60 12.71 2.13
N GLN A 155 27.58 11.84 3.13
CA GLN A 155 27.33 12.23 4.52
C GLN A 155 28.46 13.12 5.07
N GLU A 156 29.67 12.96 4.55
CA GLU A 156 30.84 13.76 4.89
C GLU A 156 30.65 15.21 4.44
N ALA A 157 30.17 15.43 3.21
CA ALA A 157 29.91 16.78 2.72
C ALA A 157 28.81 17.50 3.52
N ILE A 158 27.77 16.77 3.92
CA ILE A 158 26.69 17.31 4.76
C ILE A 158 27.20 17.70 6.15
N LYS A 159 28.13 16.91 6.72
CA LYS A 159 28.74 17.23 8.03
C LYS A 159 29.70 18.41 7.96
N GLU A 160 30.44 18.53 6.86
CA GLU A 160 31.40 19.63 6.65
C GLU A 160 30.69 20.96 6.38
N VAL A 161 29.64 20.92 5.56
CA VAL A 161 28.83 22.09 5.21
C VAL A 161 27.37 21.71 5.37
N ASP A 162 26.78 22.03 6.52
CA ASP A 162 25.36 21.77 6.75
C ASP A 162 24.51 22.55 5.72
N PRO A 163 23.65 21.88 4.93
CA PRO A 163 22.89 22.53 3.86
C PRO A 163 21.87 23.54 4.38
N TYR A 164 21.29 23.32 5.55
CA TYR A 164 20.27 24.20 6.12
C TYR A 164 20.91 25.43 6.77
N GLU A 165 22.00 25.25 7.51
CA GLU A 165 22.78 26.36 8.06
C GLU A 165 23.37 27.22 6.94
N PHE A 166 23.86 26.60 5.87
CA PHE A 166 24.37 27.33 4.71
C PHE A 166 23.27 28.15 4.01
N ILE A 167 22.11 27.54 3.73
CA ILE A 167 21.05 28.23 3.00
C ILE A 167 20.35 29.29 3.86
N SER A 168 20.13 29.06 5.15
CA SER A 168 19.53 30.07 6.05
C SER A 168 20.35 31.37 6.15
N LYS A 169 21.67 31.32 5.87
CA LYS A 169 22.53 32.51 5.74
C LYS A 169 22.37 33.25 4.41
N LEU A 170 21.82 32.59 3.38
CA LEU A 170 21.65 33.15 2.03
C LEU A 170 20.23 33.64 1.75
N VAL A 171 19.23 33.03 2.39
CA VAL A 171 17.82 33.40 2.22
C VAL A 171 17.24 33.89 3.56
N THR A 172 15.91 34.06 3.63
CA THR A 172 15.26 34.45 4.88
C THR A 172 15.59 33.46 6.01
N PRO A 173 15.79 33.92 7.26
CA PRO A 173 15.97 33.05 8.42
C PRO A 173 14.84 32.05 8.63
N LEU A 174 13.67 32.29 8.02
CA LEU A 174 12.52 31.39 8.04
C LEU A 174 12.67 30.16 7.14
N PHE A 175 13.74 30.03 6.36
CA PHE A 175 14.06 28.79 5.64
C PHE A 175 14.92 27.89 6.52
N PRO A 176 14.60 26.59 6.69
CA PRO A 176 13.58 25.80 5.97
C PRO A 176 12.20 25.75 6.65
N GLU A 177 11.98 26.47 7.76
CA GLU A 177 10.76 26.42 8.58
C GLU A 177 9.47 26.78 7.82
N SER A 178 9.58 27.57 6.75
CA SER A 178 8.49 27.90 5.83
C SER A 178 8.19 26.75 4.84
N GLY A 179 8.31 25.50 5.30
CA GLY A 179 8.40 24.29 4.50
C GLY A 179 7.54 24.27 3.24
N CYS A 180 8.16 23.89 2.13
CA CYS A 180 7.47 23.11 1.11
C CYS A 180 7.01 21.78 1.72
#